data_AF-A0A955TSM9-F1
#
_entry.id   AF-A0A955TSM9-F1
#
_cell.length_a   1.000
_cell.length_b   1.000
_cell.length_c   1.000
_cell.angle_alpha   90.00
_cell.angle_beta   90.00
_cell.angle_gamma   90.00
#
_symmetry.space_group_name_H-M   'P 1'
#
loop_
_entity.id
_entity.type
_entity.pdbx_description
1 polymer ?
#
loop_
_entity_poly.entity_id
_entity_poly.type
_entity_poly.pdbx_seq_one_letter_code
_entity_poly.pdbx_strand_id
1 'polypeptide(L)'
;GLPPTEKEDFQQYDVFATMQLPWIFGDAPSPKNLSLQLMGSAGALRSNGETGFITTLTTGLAYHNPEWRILLDMGIGVGLISQYRFGRQDIGGPFQFIAHGGAGVELVKKTVVGWRFHHMSDATIYGSSRGVDLHMLELRYVF
;
A
#
# COMPACT_ATOMS: atom_id res chain seq x y z
N GLY A 1 12.84 1.36 -20.35
CA GLY A 1 12.49 0.36 -19.33
C GLY A 1 13.58 -0.68 -19.28
N LEU A 2 13.96 -1.13 -18.08
CA LEU A 2 14.95 -2.19 -17.90
C LEU A 2 14.49 -3.51 -18.58
N PRO A 3 15.40 -4.39 -19.03
CA PRO A 3 15.06 -5.59 -19.78
C PRO A 3 14.16 -6.55 -18.96
N PRO A 4 13.25 -7.33 -19.58
CA PRO A 4 12.33 -8.23 -18.88
C PRO A 4 13.04 -9.28 -18.00
N THR A 5 14.29 -9.60 -18.32
CA THR A 5 15.12 -10.62 -17.65
C THR A 5 15.55 -10.26 -16.23
N GLU A 6 15.39 -9.01 -15.80
CA GLU A 6 15.61 -8.55 -14.42
C GLU A 6 14.33 -8.58 -13.57
N LYS A 7 13.25 -9.24 -14.04
CA LYS A 7 12.00 -9.31 -13.29
C LYS A 7 12.05 -10.49 -12.33
N GLU A 8 11.92 -10.22 -11.04
CA GLU A 8 11.71 -11.23 -10.03
C GLU A 8 10.24 -11.20 -9.54
N ASP A 9 9.77 -12.31 -8.98
CA ASP A 9 8.45 -12.39 -8.36
C ASP A 9 8.52 -12.02 -6.87
N PHE A 10 7.68 -11.08 -6.45
CA PHE A 10 7.69 -10.56 -5.09
C PHE A 10 6.46 -11.02 -4.30
N GLN A 11 6.69 -11.26 -3.01
CA GLN A 11 5.66 -11.52 -2.02
C GLN A 11 5.85 -10.55 -0.86
N GLN A 12 4.76 -9.94 -0.41
CA GLN A 12 4.76 -9.06 0.75
C GLN A 12 3.72 -9.54 1.77
N TYR A 13 4.11 -9.51 3.04
CA TYR A 13 3.28 -9.90 4.17
C TYR A 13 3.36 -8.82 5.25
N ASP A 14 2.23 -8.18 5.55
CA ASP A 14 2.18 -7.06 6.48
C ASP A 14 1.15 -7.26 7.58
N VAL A 15 1.43 -6.65 8.73
CA VAL A 15 0.39 -6.18 9.65
C VAL A 15 0.20 -4.69 9.38
N PHE A 16 -1.05 -4.25 9.28
CA PHE A 16 -1.37 -2.87 8.94
C PHE A 16 -2.50 -2.31 9.81
N ALA A 17 -2.56 -0.99 9.88
CA ALA A 17 -3.62 -0.25 10.54
C ALA A 17 -4.04 0.94 9.67
N THR A 18 -5.33 1.28 9.73
CA THR A 18 -5.89 2.45 9.06
C THR A 18 -6.59 3.35 10.04
N MET A 19 -6.42 4.67 9.87
CA MET A 19 -7.05 5.69 10.69
C MET A 19 -7.73 6.71 9.78
N GLN A 20 -9.02 6.96 9.99
CA GLN A 20 -9.70 8.09 9.35
C GLN A 20 -9.26 9.38 10.04
N LEU A 21 -8.85 10.36 9.24
CA LEU A 21 -8.44 11.68 9.71
C LEU A 21 -9.61 12.66 9.62
N PRO A 22 -9.65 13.67 10.50
CA PRO A 22 -10.58 14.78 10.32
C PRO A 22 -10.27 15.50 9.01
N TRP A 23 -11.31 16.07 8.39
CA TRP A 23 -11.14 16.88 7.19
C TRP A 23 -10.32 18.13 7.52
N ILE A 24 -9.20 18.30 6.83
CA ILE A 24 -8.26 19.41 7.06
C ILE A 24 -8.49 20.61 6.13
N PHE A 25 -9.41 20.50 5.16
CA PHE A 25 -9.74 21.59 4.22
C PHE A 25 -10.83 22.52 4.79
N GLY A 26 -10.52 23.22 5.89
CA GLY A 26 -11.34 24.31 6.45
C GLY A 26 -12.77 23.94 6.87
N ASP A 27 -13.68 24.92 6.82
CA ASP A 27 -15.10 24.78 7.22
C ASP A 27 -15.96 23.98 6.22
N ALA A 28 -15.34 23.37 5.20
CA ALA A 28 -16.06 22.57 4.22
C ALA A 28 -16.56 21.26 4.87
N PRO A 29 -17.87 20.98 4.87
CA PRO A 29 -18.37 19.71 5.38
C PRO A 29 -17.80 18.55 4.55
N SER A 30 -17.35 17.50 5.24
CA SER A 30 -17.05 16.21 4.64
C SER A 30 -18.15 15.81 3.66
N PRO A 31 -17.83 15.42 2.41
CA PRO A 31 -18.78 14.65 1.62
C PRO A 31 -19.22 13.45 2.44
N LYS A 32 -20.54 13.20 2.48
CA LYS A 32 -21.10 12.00 3.11
C LYS A 32 -20.43 10.80 2.43
N ASN A 33 -19.80 9.91 3.22
CA ASN A 33 -19.10 8.69 2.77
C ASN A 33 -17.67 8.84 2.24
N LEU A 34 -17.08 10.03 2.21
CA LEU A 34 -15.66 10.21 1.88
C LEU A 34 -14.89 10.54 3.16
N SER A 35 -13.65 10.08 3.26
CA SER A 35 -12.75 10.38 4.38
C SER A 35 -11.31 10.54 3.89
N LEU A 36 -10.55 11.42 4.53
CA LEU A 36 -9.09 11.36 4.48
C LEU A 36 -8.65 10.20 5.38
N GLN A 37 -7.73 9.36 4.91
CA GLN A 37 -7.27 8.17 5.63
C GLN A 37 -5.74 8.14 5.67
N LEU A 38 -5.20 7.78 6.84
CA LEU A 38 -3.82 7.36 7.02
C LEU A 38 -3.76 5.84 7.12
N MET A 39 -2.77 5.22 6.51
CA MET A 39 -2.50 3.79 6.62
C MET A 39 -1.02 3.57 6.93
N GLY A 40 -0.75 2.76 7.94
CA GLY A 40 0.61 2.33 8.29
C GLY A 40 0.72 0.82 8.24
N SER A 41 1.88 0.31 7.83
CA SER A 41 2.16 -1.13 7.86
C SER A 41 3.60 -1.44 8.23
N ALA A 42 3.81 -2.66 8.71
CA ALA A 42 5.13 -3.25 8.91
C ALA A 42 5.09 -4.74 8.59
N GLY A 43 6.14 -5.24 7.96
CA GLY A 43 6.14 -6.59 7.44
C GLY A 43 7.42 -7.01 6.75
N ALA A 44 7.28 -7.99 5.86
CA ALA A 44 8.38 -8.61 5.14
C ALA A 44 8.13 -8.60 3.63
N LEU A 45 9.14 -8.15 2.87
CA LEU A 45 9.21 -8.25 1.41
C LEU A 45 10.16 -9.38 1.05
N ARG A 46 9.70 -10.31 0.21
CA ARG A 46 10.43 -11.54 -0.15
C ARG A 46 10.48 -11.72 -1.65
N SER A 47 11.63 -12.12 -2.14
CA SER A 47 11.85 -12.48 -3.55
C SER A 47 13.18 -13.25 -3.68
N ASN A 48 13.26 -14.19 -4.60
CA ASN A 48 14.45 -15.00 -4.88
C ASN A 48 15.16 -15.58 -3.64
N GLY A 49 14.40 -16.07 -2.64
CA GLY A 49 14.95 -16.62 -1.40
C GLY A 49 15.48 -15.59 -0.39
N GLU A 50 15.53 -14.32 -0.76
CA GLU A 50 15.91 -13.21 0.12
C GLU A 50 14.68 -12.63 0.82
N THR A 51 14.90 -11.97 1.95
CA THR A 51 13.84 -11.36 2.77
C THR A 51 14.33 -10.06 3.38
N GLY A 52 13.59 -8.99 3.15
CA GLY A 52 13.81 -7.68 3.76
C GLY A 52 12.64 -7.29 4.65
N PHE A 53 12.92 -6.49 5.66
CA PHE A 53 11.90 -5.75 6.39
C PHE A 53 11.37 -4.63 5.50
N ILE A 54 10.06 -4.37 5.59
CA ILE A 54 9.40 -3.21 5.00
C ILE A 54 8.47 -2.57 6.02
N THR A 55 8.44 -1.24 6.00
CA THR A 55 7.40 -0.46 6.67
C THR A 55 6.91 0.63 5.75
N THR A 56 5.61 0.92 5.79
CA THR A 56 5.00 1.92 4.92
C THR A 56 4.10 2.86 5.70
N LEU A 57 4.00 4.09 5.21
CA LEU A 57 3.06 5.08 5.68
C LEU A 57 2.45 5.78 4.46
N THR A 58 1.15 5.63 4.27
CA THR A 58 0.40 6.22 3.16
C THR A 58 -0.75 7.07 3.67
N THR A 59 -1.14 8.03 2.84
CA THR A 59 -2.31 8.87 3.04
C THR A 59 -3.12 8.92 1.75
N GLY A 60 -4.43 9.05 1.88
CA GLY A 60 -5.30 8.99 0.73
C GLY A 60 -6.76 9.24 1.05
N LEU A 61 -7.60 9.04 0.04
CA LEU A 61 -9.04 9.12 0.18
C LEU A 61 -9.61 7.73 0.34
N ALA A 62 -10.56 7.58 1.26
CA ALA A 62 -11.36 6.37 1.42
C ALA A 62 -12.84 6.70 1.30
N TYR A 63 -13.53 5.95 0.44
CA TYR A 63 -14.96 6.01 0.21
C TYR A 63 -15.64 4.78 0.79
N HIS A 64 -16.75 4.97 1.52
CA HIS A 64 -17.54 3.89 2.12
C HIS A 64 -19.00 3.97 1.68
N ASN A 65 -19.47 3.00 0.90
CA ASN A 65 -20.89 2.86 0.62
C ASN A 65 -21.53 1.84 1.58
N PRO A 66 -22.33 2.27 2.58
CA PRO A 66 -22.94 1.37 3.55
C PRO A 66 -24.06 0.51 2.95
N GLU A 67 -24.76 0.96 1.90
CA GLU A 67 -25.83 0.18 1.25
C GLU A 67 -25.25 -1.04 0.55
N TRP A 68 -24.12 -0.86 -0.14
CA TRP A 68 -23.46 -1.93 -0.88
C TRP A 68 -22.36 -2.62 -0.06
N ARG A 69 -22.06 -2.09 1.13
CA ARG A 69 -21.03 -2.59 2.05
C ARG A 69 -19.65 -2.60 1.39
N ILE A 70 -19.38 -1.61 0.54
CA ILE A 70 -18.14 -1.50 -0.23
C ILE A 70 -17.28 -0.38 0.36
N LEU A 71 -15.98 -0.66 0.47
CA LEU A 71 -14.95 0.31 0.77
C LEU A 71 -14.02 0.41 -0.43
N LEU A 72 -13.72 1.63 -0.86
CA LEU A 72 -12.72 1.90 -1.89
C LEU A 72 -11.71 2.88 -1.30
N ASP A 73 -10.44 2.71 -1.61
CA ASP A 73 -9.42 3.68 -1.22
C ASP A 73 -8.36 3.85 -2.30
N MET A 74 -7.73 5.03 -2.30
CA MET A 74 -6.56 5.29 -3.12
C MET A 74 -5.71 6.37 -2.47
N GLY A 75 -4.41 6.29 -2.67
CA GLY A 75 -3.50 7.20 -2.02
C GLY A 75 -2.06 7.05 -2.45
N ILE A 76 -1.24 7.83 -1.80
CA ILE A 76 0.21 7.88 -2.00
C ILE A 76 0.91 7.82 -0.65
N GLY A 77 2.18 7.48 -0.66
CA GLY A 77 2.95 7.47 0.57
C GLY A 77 4.40 7.15 0.36
N VAL A 78 5.01 6.70 1.45
CA VAL A 78 6.43 6.38 1.50
C VAL A 78 6.63 5.03 2.20
N GLY A 79 7.70 4.35 1.82
CA GLY A 79 8.14 3.11 2.43
C GLY A 79 9.63 3.15 2.77
N LEU A 80 10.00 2.43 3.82
CA LEU A 80 11.38 2.10 4.14
C LEU A 80 11.59 0.60 4.04
N ILE A 81 12.65 0.19 3.35
CA ILE A 81 13.02 -1.21 3.15
C ILE A 81 14.45 -1.48 3.61
N SER A 82 14.67 -2.65 4.21
CA SER A 82 16.01 -3.07 4.66
C SER A 82 16.80 -3.81 3.60
N GLN A 83 16.13 -4.37 2.59
CA GLN A 83 16.73 -5.02 1.43
C GLN A 83 16.08 -4.44 0.17
N TYR A 84 16.90 -4.05 -0.79
CA TYR A 84 16.47 -3.41 -2.03
C TYR A 84 17.10 -4.04 -3.28
N ARG A 85 17.87 -5.11 -3.11
CA ARG A 85 18.31 -6.00 -4.19
C ARG A 85 17.78 -7.38 -3.86
N PHE A 86 17.08 -8.00 -4.80
CA PHE A 86 16.55 -9.34 -4.64
C PHE A 86 16.93 -10.13 -5.89
N GLY A 87 17.82 -11.11 -5.77
CA GLY A 87 18.35 -11.80 -6.95
C GLY A 87 18.95 -10.83 -7.96
N ARG A 88 18.34 -10.75 -9.15
CA ARG A 88 18.82 -9.85 -10.22
C ARG A 88 18.10 -8.51 -10.27
N GLN A 89 17.04 -8.32 -9.48
CA GLN A 89 16.27 -7.08 -9.50
C GLN A 89 16.77 -6.12 -8.41
N ASP A 90 17.23 -4.94 -8.84
CA ASP A 90 17.50 -3.79 -7.97
C ASP A 90 16.26 -2.87 -7.97
N ILE A 91 15.64 -2.73 -6.80
CA ILE A 91 14.45 -1.89 -6.59
C ILE A 91 14.83 -0.47 -6.12
N GLY A 92 16.12 -0.13 -6.17
CA GLY A 92 16.66 1.21 -5.97
C GLY A 92 17.43 1.33 -4.67
N GLY A 93 16.77 1.83 -3.62
CA GLY A 93 17.39 2.06 -2.33
C GLY A 93 16.40 1.96 -1.16
N PRO A 94 16.84 2.30 0.06
CA PRO A 94 16.07 2.05 1.27
C PRO A 94 14.79 2.88 1.39
N PHE A 95 14.67 3.99 0.66
CA PHE A 95 13.47 4.82 0.62
C PHE A 95 12.70 4.62 -0.68
N GLN A 96 11.38 4.50 -0.58
CA GLN A 96 10.49 4.23 -1.71
C GLN A 96 9.26 5.15 -1.67
N PHE A 97 8.81 5.60 -2.82
CA PHE A 97 7.49 6.19 -3.03
C PHE A 97 6.47 5.09 -3.29
N ILE A 98 5.26 5.31 -2.78
CA ILE A 98 4.14 4.38 -2.88
C ILE A 98 2.97 5.07 -3.56
N ALA A 99 2.33 4.37 -4.49
CA ALA A 99 0.97 4.64 -4.93
C ALA A 99 0.12 3.39 -4.72
N HIS A 100 -1.08 3.54 -4.18
CA HIS A 100 -1.96 2.40 -3.91
C HIS A 100 -3.41 2.67 -4.32
N GLY A 101 -4.12 1.56 -4.54
CA GLY A 101 -5.57 1.53 -4.69
C GLY A 101 -6.12 0.25 -4.10
N GLY A 102 -7.25 0.33 -3.41
CA GLY A 102 -7.85 -0.78 -2.69
C GLY A 102 -9.36 -0.84 -2.86
N ALA A 103 -9.89 -2.06 -2.76
CA ALA A 103 -11.31 -2.33 -2.70
C ALA A 103 -11.57 -3.41 -1.64
N GLY A 104 -12.62 -3.22 -0.84
CA GLY A 104 -13.02 -4.14 0.21
C GLY A 104 -14.52 -4.26 0.32
N VAL A 105 -14.96 -5.39 0.88
CA VAL A 105 -16.36 -5.65 1.19
C VAL A 105 -16.47 -5.92 2.69
N GLU A 106 -17.34 -5.15 3.34
CA GLU A 106 -17.74 -5.38 4.72
C GLU A 106 -18.52 -6.68 4.82
N LEU A 107 -17.99 -7.61 5.59
CA LEU A 107 -18.63 -8.83 6.03
C LEU A 107 -19.37 -8.60 7.36
N VAL A 108 -19.98 -9.66 7.90
CA VAL A 108 -20.62 -9.59 9.21
C VAL A 108 -19.58 -9.31 10.31
N LYS A 109 -20.00 -8.77 11.46
CA LYS A 109 -19.15 -8.58 12.66
C LYS A 109 -17.93 -7.67 12.45
N LYS A 110 -18.12 -6.51 11.82
CA LYS A 110 -17.08 -5.48 11.65
C LYS A 110 -15.81 -5.97 10.91
N THR A 111 -15.92 -7.02 10.11
CA THR A 111 -14.78 -7.58 9.36
C THR A 111 -14.85 -7.13 7.91
N VAL A 112 -13.71 -6.82 7.29
CA VAL A 112 -13.60 -6.48 5.87
C VAL A 112 -12.61 -7.43 5.21
N VAL A 113 -13.00 -8.00 4.08
CA VAL A 113 -12.06 -8.67 3.16
C VAL A 113 -11.84 -7.74 1.98
N GLY A 114 -10.58 -7.61 1.58
CA GLY A 114 -10.23 -6.68 0.51
C GLY A 114 -9.10 -7.17 -0.38
N TRP A 115 -8.87 -6.36 -1.40
CA TRP A 115 -7.76 -6.45 -2.31
C TRP A 115 -7.11 -5.08 -2.44
N ARG A 116 -5.79 -5.08 -2.58
CA ARG A 116 -5.00 -3.87 -2.77
C ARG A 116 -3.99 -4.05 -3.89
N PHE A 117 -3.93 -3.05 -4.76
CA PHE A 117 -2.78 -2.79 -5.61
C PHE A 117 -1.83 -1.79 -4.93
N HIS A 118 -0.53 -2.06 -5.03
CA HIS A 118 0.53 -1.26 -4.43
C HIS A 118 1.71 -1.19 -5.39
N HIS A 119 1.96 0.00 -5.93
CA HIS A 119 3.15 0.32 -6.73
C HIS A 119 4.20 0.96 -5.83
N MET A 120 5.43 0.46 -5.88
CA MET A 120 6.56 0.94 -5.11
C MET A 120 7.74 1.27 -6.03
N SER A 121 8.32 2.46 -5.90
CA SER A 121 9.50 2.88 -6.67
C SER A 121 10.32 3.93 -5.93
N ASP A 122 11.63 3.95 -6.09
CA ASP A 122 12.50 5.02 -5.61
C ASP A 122 12.46 6.29 -6.47
N ALA A 123 11.63 6.33 -7.52
CA ALA A 123 11.58 7.40 -8.51
C ALA A 123 12.97 7.75 -9.09
N THR A 124 13.85 6.76 -9.23
CA THR A 124 15.22 6.87 -9.77
C THR A 124 16.17 7.75 -8.95
N ILE A 125 15.85 8.09 -7.70
CA ILE A 125 16.74 8.91 -6.85
C ILE A 125 18.04 8.18 -6.50
N TYR A 126 18.08 6.84 -6.61
CA TYR A 126 19.29 6.02 -6.44
C TYR A 126 19.89 5.53 -7.76
N GLY A 127 19.46 6.11 -8.89
CA GLY A 127 19.89 5.73 -10.23
C GLY A 127 18.86 4.85 -10.95
N SER A 128 19.32 4.09 -11.94
CA SER A 128 18.43 3.22 -12.72
C SER A 128 17.98 2.03 -11.89
N SER A 129 16.72 2.00 -11.50
CA SER A 129 16.09 0.96 -10.69
C SER A 129 14.83 0.41 -11.38
N ARG A 130 14.31 -0.71 -10.89
CA ARG A 130 12.99 -1.22 -11.25
C ARG A 130 12.10 -1.30 -10.01
N GLY A 131 11.02 -0.52 -10.01
CA GLY A 131 9.98 -0.63 -8.98
C GLY A 131 9.28 -1.99 -8.94
N VAL A 132 8.40 -2.16 -7.95
CA VAL A 132 7.65 -3.40 -7.73
C VAL A 132 6.15 -3.07 -7.69
N ASP A 133 5.38 -3.90 -8.38
CA ASP A 133 3.91 -3.90 -8.32
C ASP A 133 3.43 -5.11 -7.53
N LEU A 134 2.57 -4.87 -6.54
CA LEU A 134 2.04 -5.89 -5.66
C LEU A 134 0.52 -5.92 -5.72
N HIS A 135 -0.02 -7.14 -5.71
CA HIS A 135 -1.43 -7.42 -5.52
C HIS A 135 -1.59 -8.18 -4.19
N MET A 136 -2.27 -7.57 -3.24
CA MET A 136 -2.38 -8.07 -1.87
C MET A 136 -3.84 -8.36 -1.53
N LEU A 137 -4.06 -9.39 -0.73
CA LEU A 137 -5.36 -9.66 -0.10
C LEU A 137 -5.33 -9.12 1.33
N GLU A 138 -6.42 -8.47 1.73
CA GLU A 138 -6.54 -7.85 3.04
C GLU A 138 -7.61 -8.54 3.88
N LEU A 139 -7.33 -8.64 5.18
CA LEU A 139 -8.32 -8.90 6.21
C LEU A 139 -8.20 -7.80 7.26
N ARG A 140 -9.28 -7.07 7.49
CA ARG A 140 -9.33 -5.95 8.44
C ARG A 140 -10.46 -6.16 9.43
N TYR A 141 -10.23 -5.76 10.67
CA TYR A 141 -11.28 -5.60 11.67
C TYR A 141 -11.48 -4.11 11.96
N VAL A 142 -12.73 -3.66 11.96
CA VAL A 142 -13.11 -2.27 12.27
C VAL A 142 -13.45 -2.17 13.74
N PHE A 143 -12.81 -1.27 14.47
CA PHE A 143 -13.02 -1.07 15.91
C PHE A 143 -14.18 -0.11 16.16
#